data_AF-A0A376ZLY7-F1
#
_entry.id   AF-A0A376ZLY7-F1
#
_cell.length_a   1.000
_cell.length_b   1.000
_cell.length_c   1.000
_cell.angle_alpha   90.00
_cell.angle_beta   90.00
_cell.angle_gamma   90.00
#
_symmetry.space_group_name_H-M   'P 1'
#
loop_
_entity.id
_entity.type
_entity.pdbx_description
1 polymer ?
#
loop_
_entity_poly.entity_id
_entity_poly.type
_entity_poly.pdbx_seq_one_letter_code
_entity_poly.pdbx_strand_id
1 'polypeptide(L)'
;MNIPQLTALCLRYHGVLLDASEEVVHVAVVDAPSHELLDALHFATTKRIEITCWTRQQMEGHASRTQQTLPVAVQEKHQPKAELLNSNVTICAGTTRV
;
A
#
# COMPACT_ATOMS: atom_id res chain seq x y z
N MET A 1 5.50 -22.90 3.14
CA MET A 1 4.14 -22.35 2.98
C MET A 1 3.94 -21.93 1.54
N ASN A 2 2.77 -22.16 0.94
CA ASN A 2 2.52 -21.78 -0.45
C ASN A 2 1.89 -20.38 -0.51
N ILE A 3 2.73 -19.34 -0.41
CA ILE A 3 2.35 -17.91 -0.41
C ILE A 3 1.35 -17.55 -1.53
N PRO A 4 1.55 -17.96 -2.81
CA PRO A 4 0.61 -17.58 -3.88
C PRO A 4 -0.77 -18.22 -3.71
N GLN A 5 -0.87 -19.42 -3.13
CA GLN A 5 -2.17 -20.05 -2.85
C GLN A 5 -2.92 -19.28 -1.76
N LEU A 6 -2.22 -18.87 -0.70
CA LEU A 6 -2.79 -18.09 0.39
C LEU A 6 -3.26 -16.71 -0.09
N THR A 7 -2.47 -16.08 -0.96
CA THR A 7 -2.81 -14.80 -1.59
C THR A 7 -4.07 -14.93 -2.44
N ALA A 8 -4.16 -15.94 -3.30
CA ALA A 8 -5.33 -16.19 -4.14
C ALA A 8 -6.59 -16.49 -3.30
N LEU A 9 -6.43 -17.19 -2.18
CA LEU A 9 -7.50 -17.48 -1.23
C LEU A 9 -8.02 -16.19 -0.58
N CYS A 10 -7.13 -15.33 -0.06
CA CYS A 10 -7.52 -14.04 0.50
C CYS A 10 -8.30 -13.19 -0.51
N LEU A 11 -7.78 -13.07 -1.74
CA LEU A 11 -8.41 -12.29 -2.81
C LEU A 11 -9.83 -12.77 -3.14
N ARG A 12 -10.07 -14.08 -3.11
CA ARG A 12 -11.40 -14.67 -3.39
C ARG A 12 -12.47 -14.24 -2.38
N TYR A 13 -12.08 -14.02 -1.12
CA TYR A 13 -12.98 -13.60 -0.05
C TYR A 13 -12.86 -12.11 0.28
N HIS A 14 -12.37 -11.29 -0.66
CA HIS A 14 -12.17 -9.84 -0.47
C HIS A 14 -11.20 -9.46 0.66
N GLY A 15 -10.29 -10.37 1.01
CA GLY A 15 -9.16 -10.11 1.90
C GLY A 15 -7.87 -9.81 1.13
N VAL A 16 -6.94 -9.14 1.80
CA VAL A 16 -5.60 -8.85 1.29
C VAL A 16 -4.57 -9.44 2.24
N LEU A 17 -3.67 -10.24 1.70
CA LEU A 17 -2.53 -10.75 2.43
C LEU A 17 -1.49 -9.62 2.58
N LEU A 18 -1.22 -9.19 3.81
CA LEU A 18 -0.24 -8.15 4.10
C LEU A 18 1.15 -8.74 4.26
N ASP A 19 1.25 -9.80 5.05
CA ASP A 19 2.48 -10.52 5.31
C ASP A 19 2.17 -11.99 5.62
N ALA A 20 3.08 -12.87 5.24
CA ALA A 20 2.98 -14.30 5.49
C ALA A 20 4.33 -14.84 5.95
N SER A 21 4.50 -14.83 7.26
CA SER A 21 5.72 -15.29 7.93
C SER A 21 5.66 -16.79 8.28
N GLU A 22 6.72 -17.30 8.90
CA GLU A 22 6.79 -18.70 9.31
C GLU A 22 5.83 -19.08 10.45
N GLU A 23 5.45 -18.11 11.28
CA GLU A 23 4.62 -18.34 12.47
C GLU A 23 3.27 -17.62 12.41
N VAL A 24 3.21 -16.46 11.75
CA VAL A 24 2.05 -15.57 11.71
C VAL A 24 1.69 -15.17 10.28
N VAL A 25 0.40 -15.07 9.99
CA VAL A 25 -0.16 -14.58 8.73
C VAL A 25 -1.01 -13.35 9.01
N HIS A 26 -0.67 -12.22 8.39
CA HIS A 26 -1.41 -10.97 8.52
C HIS A 26 -2.36 -10.78 7.33
N VAL A 27 -3.66 -10.70 7.61
CA VAL A 27 -4.70 -10.53 6.60
C VAL A 27 -5.50 -9.26 6.92
N ALA A 28 -5.66 -8.39 5.93
CA ALA A 28 -6.56 -7.25 6.00
C ALA A 28 -7.88 -7.54 5.31
N VAL A 29 -8.98 -7.11 5.90
CA VAL A 29 -10.34 -7.23 5.33
C VAL A 29 -11.07 -5.90 5.45
N VAL A 30 -11.95 -5.58 4.51
CA VAL A 30 -12.79 -4.38 4.61
C VAL A 30 -13.96 -4.66 5.57
N ASP A 31 -14.17 -3.76 6.53
CA ASP A 31 -15.22 -3.83 7.55
C ASP A 31 -15.09 -5.01 8.53
N ALA A 32 -15.35 -6.24 8.09
CA ALA A 32 -15.32 -7.43 8.94
C ALA A 32 -14.93 -8.71 8.16
N PRO A 33 -14.20 -9.65 8.80
CA PRO A 33 -13.91 -10.94 8.19
C PRO A 33 -15.15 -11.85 8.15
N SER A 34 -15.32 -12.57 7.05
CA SER A 34 -16.30 -13.65 6.97
C SER A 34 -15.79 -14.91 7.67
N HIS A 35 -16.70 -15.71 8.22
CA HIS A 35 -16.35 -16.99 8.85
C HIS A 35 -15.76 -17.98 7.82
N GLU A 36 -16.26 -17.95 6.58
CA GLU A 36 -15.73 -18.77 5.49
C GLU A 36 -14.26 -18.45 5.17
N LEU A 37 -13.86 -17.18 5.22
CA LEU A 37 -12.46 -16.78 5.05
C LEU A 37 -11.59 -17.33 6.19
N LEU A 38 -12.06 -17.21 7.43
CA LEU A 38 -11.36 -17.74 8.60
C LEU A 38 -11.16 -19.25 8.50
N ASP A 39 -12.21 -20.00 8.18
CA ASP A 39 -12.16 -21.45 8.01
C ASP A 39 -11.22 -21.84 6.86
N ALA A 40 -11.31 -21.13 5.73
CA ALA A 40 -10.47 -21.37 4.57
C ALA A 40 -8.99 -21.09 4.85
N LEU A 41 -8.68 -20.02 5.60
CA LEU A 41 -7.32 -19.74 6.07
C LEU A 41 -6.83 -20.80 7.04
N HIS A 42 -7.65 -21.19 8.01
CA HIS A 42 -7.32 -22.21 9.00
C HIS A 42 -7.11 -23.60 8.37
N PHE A 43 -7.79 -23.88 7.26
CA PHE A 43 -7.57 -25.08 6.46
C PHE A 43 -6.30 -24.99 5.61
N ALA A 44 -6.04 -23.83 5.00
CA ALA A 44 -4.88 -23.62 4.14
C ALA A 44 -3.55 -23.48 4.92
N THR A 45 -3.60 -23.02 6.16
CA THR A 45 -2.45 -22.84 7.04
C THR A 45 -2.78 -23.16 8.49
N THR A 46 -1.86 -23.83 9.19
CA THR A 46 -1.94 -24.11 10.63
C THR A 46 -1.32 -23.00 11.49
N LYS A 47 -0.99 -21.85 10.89
CA LYS A 47 -0.32 -20.74 11.56
C LYS A 47 -1.29 -19.82 12.28
N ARG A 48 -0.75 -18.98 13.15
CA ARG A 48 -1.52 -17.94 13.81
C ARG A 48 -1.94 -16.90 12.76
N ILE A 49 -3.24 -16.69 12.62
CA ILE A 49 -3.80 -15.70 11.68
C ILE A 49 -4.14 -14.44 12.47
N GLU A 50 -3.60 -13.31 12.04
CA GLU A 50 -3.96 -11.99 12.55
C GLU A 50 -4.80 -11.26 11.50
N ILE A 51 -6.06 -11.00 11.86
CA ILE A 51 -6.98 -10.25 11.01
C ILE A 51 -7.02 -8.80 11.46
N THR A 52 -6.81 -7.91 10.50
CA THR A 52 -6.99 -6.46 10.68
C THR A 52 -8.17 -5.99 9.86
N CYS A 53 -9.15 -5.35 10.51
CA CYS A 53 -10.22 -4.67 9.82
C CYS A 53 -9.73 -3.31 9.32
N TRP A 54 -9.80 -3.11 8.01
CA TRP A 54 -9.44 -1.86 7.36
C TRP A 54 -10.67 -1.13 6.85
N THR A 55 -10.56 0.19 6.82
CA THR A 55 -11.50 0.99 6.06
C THR A 55 -11.20 0.86 4.57
N ARG A 56 -12.20 1.14 3.73
CA ARG A 56 -12.00 1.19 2.28
C ARG A 56 -10.84 2.12 1.89
N GLN A 57 -10.67 3.25 2.59
CA GLN A 57 -9.58 4.19 2.36
C GLN A 57 -8.19 3.57 2.67
N GLN A 58 -8.07 2.78 3.73
CA GLN A 58 -6.82 2.07 4.06
C GLN A 58 -6.50 1.02 3.00
N MET A 59 -7.51 0.28 2.55
CA MET A 59 -7.37 -0.72 1.48
C MET A 59 -6.91 -0.09 0.15
N GLU A 60 -7.53 1.04 -0.24
CA GLU A 60 -7.15 1.81 -1.42
C GLU A 60 -5.72 2.36 -1.30
N GLY A 61 -5.35 2.93 -0.16
CA GLY A 61 -4.00 3.41 0.10
C GLY A 61 -2.93 2.31 0.00
N HIS A 62 -3.25 1.10 0.48
CA HIS A 62 -2.38 -0.06 0.33
C HIS A 62 -2.27 -0.51 -1.14
N ALA A 63 -3.38 -0.57 -1.88
CA ALA A 63 -3.39 -0.92 -3.29
C ALA A 63 -2.56 0.06 -4.15
N SER A 64 -2.70 1.37 -3.91
CA SER A 64 -1.88 2.39 -4.57
C SER A 64 -0.40 2.25 -4.26
N ARG A 65 -0.04 2.00 -2.99
CA ARG A 65 1.36 1.83 -2.57
C ARG A 65 1.99 0.55 -3.16
N THR A 66 1.21 -0.53 -3.25
CA THR A 66 1.68 -1.79 -3.84
C THR A 66 1.88 -1.66 -5.36
N GLN A 67 0.97 -0.96 -6.06
CA GLN A 67 1.11 -0.68 -7.49
C GLN A 67 2.30 0.24 -7.82
N GLN A 68 2.70 1.14 -6.92
CA GLN A 68 3.87 2.01 -7.10
C GLN A 68 5.22 1.26 -7.04
N THR A 69 5.25 -0.04 -6.73
CA THR A 69 6.50 -0.82 -6.66
C THR A 69 6.81 -1.59 -7.95
N LEU A 70 5.96 -1.47 -8.98
CA LEU A 70 6.27 -1.93 -10.33
C LEU A 70 6.83 -0.72 -11.10
N PRO A 71 8.03 -0.77 -11.70
CA PRO A 71 8.54 0.32 -12.52
C PRO A 71 7.80 0.31 -13.87
N VAL A 72 6.51 0.64 -13.85
CA VAL A 72 5.83 1.13 -15.04
C VAL A 72 5.85 2.63 -14.92
N ALA A 73 6.58 3.25 -15.85
CA ALA A 73 6.58 4.68 -16.06
C ALA A 73 5.14 5.19 -16.24
N VAL A 74 4.51 5.59 -15.15
CA VAL A 74 3.39 6.53 -15.18
C VAL A 74 3.65 7.53 -14.07
N GLN A 75 4.43 8.54 -14.43
CA GLN A 75 4.27 9.83 -13.80
C GLN A 75 2.83 10.25 -14.04
N GLU A 76 2.03 10.42 -13.00
CA GLU A 76 1.07 11.52 -12.88
C GLU A 76 0.74 11.76 -11.40
N LYS A 77 1.46 12.74 -10.85
CA LYS A 77 0.91 13.86 -10.08
C LYS A 77 0.10 13.53 -8.82
N HIS A 78 0.80 13.21 -7.74
CA HIS A 78 0.30 13.56 -6.41
C HIS A 78 1.47 13.95 -5.49
N GLN A 79 1.66 15.26 -5.34
CA GLN A 79 2.67 15.84 -4.46
C GLN A 79 1.96 16.65 -3.38
N PRO A 80 1.89 16.16 -2.13
CA PRO A 80 1.54 17.00 -1.00
C PRO A 80 2.83 17.51 -0.30
N LYS A 81 3.03 18.82 -0.41
CA LYS A 81 3.48 19.78 0.61
C LYS A 81 4.67 19.41 1.53
N ALA A 82 5.83 20.01 1.24
CA ALA A 82 6.79 20.62 2.19
C ALA A 82 7.89 21.30 1.34
N GLU A 83 7.94 22.63 1.28
CA GLU A 83 8.89 23.45 2.03
C GLU A 83 10.34 23.31 1.52
N LEU A 84 10.84 24.34 0.81
CA LEU A 84 12.09 24.99 1.20
C LEU A 84 12.32 26.29 0.40
N LEU A 85 12.56 27.36 1.14
CA LEU A 85 13.02 28.65 0.66
C LEU A 85 14.30 28.49 -0.18
N ASN A 86 14.36 29.13 -1.34
CA ASN A 86 15.60 29.80 -1.74
C ASN A 86 15.26 31.19 -2.26
N SER A 87 15.66 32.18 -1.47
CA SER A 87 15.71 33.58 -1.86
C SER A 87 16.97 33.77 -2.69
N ASN A 88 16.86 33.98 -4.00
CA ASN A 88 17.94 34.55 -4.79
C ASN A 88 17.57 35.98 -5.20
N VAL A 89 17.77 36.88 -4.23
CA VAL A 89 18.02 38.29 -4.50
C VAL A 89 19.10 38.37 -5.58
N THR A 90 18.71 38.71 -6.81
CA THR A 90 19.65 39.07 -7.87
C THR A 90 19.65 40.59 -7.92
N ILE A 91 20.62 41.22 -7.23
CA ILE A 91 20.96 42.64 -7.43
C ILE A 91 22.11 42.72 -8.44
N CYS A 92 22.07 43.81 -9.22
CA CYS A 92 23.13 44.45 -9.99
C CYS A 92 23.41 43.80 -11.36
N ALA A 93 23.72 44.52 -12.44
CA ALA A 93 23.76 45.94 -12.79
C ALA A 93 24.07 45.96 -14.31
N GLY A 94 23.74 47.02 -15.05
CA GLY A 94 24.21 47.09 -16.44
C GLY A 94 23.55 48.14 -17.32
N THR A 95 23.91 49.40 -17.12
CA THR A 95 23.80 50.53 -18.06
C THR A 95 24.10 50.14 -19.51
N THR A 96 23.34 50.68 -20.48
CA THR A 96 23.90 51.20 -21.74
C THR A 96 22.99 52.30 -22.30
N ARG A 97 23.59 53.48 -22.48
CA ARG A 97 23.06 54.63 -23.24
C ARG A 97 23.28 54.37 -24.73
N VAL A 98 22.32 54.77 -25.57
CA VAL A 98 22.47 55.85 -26.58
C VAL A 98 21.08 56.33 -26.98
#